data_AF-A0A966ASM1-F1
#
_entry.id   AF-A0A966ASM1-F1
#
_cell.length_a   1.000
_cell.length_b   1.000
_cell.length_c   1.000
_cell.angle_alpha   90.00
_cell.angle_beta   90.00
_cell.angle_gamma   90.00
#
_symmetry.space_group_name_H-M   'P 1'
#
loop_
_entity.id
_entity.type
_entity.pdbx_description
1 polymer ?
#
loop_
_entity_poly.entity_id
_entity_poly.type
_entity_poly.pdbx_seq_one_letter_code
_entity_poly.pdbx_strand_id
1 'polypeptide(L)'
;MSQKTSNQKAWFFVIPVVVLVAFNAIIPLMTVVNYSVQETFGDNVFFWEGVKWFQQVLHSERFHASLLRQLAFTGMILLIEVPLGIAVALSMPRKGPWVSVCLVLMALPLLIPWNVVGAMWNIFALPDIGLLGRVVNGMGIDYNFTQQPVSAWMTTVIMDVWHWTSLVVLLAYAGLCSIPDAYYQAARIDGASAWAVFRYIQLPKLKRVLTIAILLRFMDSFMIYTEPFVLTGGGPGNTTTFLSIDLVKIALGQFDLGPAAAMSLIYFLIVLLVCWVFYTLMMRNEDQ
;
A
#
# COMPACT_ATOMS: atom_id res chain seq x y z
N MET A 1 -12.49 40.05 21.98
CA MET A 1 -11.55 39.27 21.15
C MET A 1 -10.18 39.31 21.82
N SER A 2 -9.77 38.22 22.48
CA SER A 2 -8.46 38.14 23.13
C SER A 2 -7.38 38.08 22.04
N GLN A 3 -6.51 39.09 21.97
CA GLN A 3 -5.34 39.07 21.10
C GLN A 3 -4.41 37.96 21.58
N LYS A 4 -4.45 36.81 20.90
CA LYS A 4 -3.56 35.68 21.15
C LYS A 4 -2.13 36.17 20.91
N THR A 5 -1.33 36.32 21.97
CA THR A 5 0.09 36.69 21.86
C THR A 5 0.79 35.67 20.96
N SER A 6 1.38 36.14 19.86
CA SER A 6 2.11 35.29 18.92
C SER A 6 3.33 34.68 19.62
N ASN A 7 3.20 33.42 20.06
CA ASN A 7 4.26 32.71 20.77
C ASN A 7 4.97 31.76 19.80
N GLN A 8 6.15 32.18 19.32
CA GLN A 8 6.96 31.42 18.36
C GLN A 8 7.78 30.29 19.03
N LYS A 9 7.71 30.13 20.36
CA LYS A 9 8.44 29.06 21.09
C LYS A 9 8.09 27.66 20.60
N ALA A 10 6.87 27.45 20.06
CA ALA A 10 6.47 26.19 19.45
C ALA A 10 7.40 25.75 18.30
N TRP A 11 7.90 26.69 17.48
CA TRP A 11 8.81 26.38 16.39
C TRP A 11 10.16 25.86 16.88
N PHE A 12 10.67 26.37 18.00
CA PHE A 12 11.91 25.88 18.59
C PHE A 12 11.82 24.41 19.02
N PHE A 13 10.64 23.95 19.47
CA PHE A 13 10.42 22.54 19.79
C PHE A 13 10.31 21.64 18.55
N VAL A 14 10.03 22.20 17.37
CA VAL A 14 9.94 21.46 16.10
C VAL A 14 11.32 21.30 15.43
N ILE A 15 12.26 22.23 15.68
CA ILE A 15 13.61 22.22 15.08
C ILE A 15 14.31 20.86 15.19
N PRO A 16 14.39 20.18 16.35
CA PRO A 16 15.10 18.91 16.45
C PRO A 16 14.57 17.83 15.51
N VAL A 17 13.24 17.75 15.36
CA VAL A 17 12.59 16.79 14.44
C VAL A 17 12.87 17.18 12.99
N VAL A 18 12.78 18.46 12.65
CA VAL A 18 13.08 18.93 11.28
C VAL A 18 14.53 18.65 10.91
N VAL A 19 15.48 18.89 11.82
CA VAL A 19 16.90 18.61 11.58
C VAL A 19 17.14 17.11 11.38
N LEU A 20 16.55 16.26 12.24
CA LEU A 20 16.67 14.81 12.11
C LEU A 20 16.08 14.30 10.80
N VAL A 21 14.88 14.78 10.43
CA VAL A 21 14.23 14.41 9.17
C VAL A 21 15.02 14.93 7.97
N ALA A 22 15.47 16.18 8.01
CA ALA A 22 16.29 16.76 6.95
C ALA A 22 17.57 15.95 6.74
N PHE A 23 18.28 15.63 7.81
CA PHE A 23 19.50 14.82 7.73
C PHE A 23 19.22 13.41 7.17
N ASN A 24 18.23 12.70 7.70
CA ASN A 24 17.96 11.31 7.32
C ASN A 24 17.25 11.16 5.96
N ALA A 25 16.50 12.15 5.50
CA ALA A 25 15.77 12.08 4.23
C ALA A 25 16.50 12.82 3.11
N ILE A 26 16.96 14.06 3.34
CA ILE A 26 17.51 14.90 2.27
C ILE A 26 18.89 14.40 1.86
N ILE A 27 19.75 13.98 2.79
CA ILE A 27 21.11 13.53 2.43
C ILE A 27 21.05 12.27 1.54
N PRO A 28 20.35 11.18 1.92
CA PRO A 28 20.24 10.02 1.03
C PRO A 28 19.55 10.35 -0.30
N LEU A 29 18.52 11.21 -0.29
CA LEU A 29 17.87 11.64 -1.52
C LEU A 29 18.85 12.38 -2.44
N MET A 30 19.67 13.28 -1.90
CA MET A 30 20.71 13.97 -2.67
C MET A 30 21.75 13.01 -3.22
N THR A 31 22.11 11.96 -2.47
CA THR A 31 22.99 10.89 -2.97
C THR A 31 22.35 10.13 -4.14
N VAL A 32 21.06 9.80 -4.05
CA VAL A 32 20.31 9.18 -5.15
C VAL A 32 20.26 10.11 -6.36
N VAL A 33 19.99 11.39 -6.16
CA VAL A 33 20.03 12.39 -7.26
C VAL A 33 21.41 12.43 -7.91
N ASN A 34 22.49 12.41 -7.11
CA ASN A 34 23.85 12.40 -7.62
C ASN A 34 24.17 11.14 -8.45
N TYR A 35 23.82 9.96 -7.94
CA TYR A 35 24.02 8.70 -8.67
C TYR A 35 23.18 8.62 -9.94
N SER A 36 21.96 9.19 -9.94
CA SER A 36 21.05 9.11 -11.10
C SER A 36 21.60 9.74 -12.40
N VAL A 37 22.61 10.60 -12.28
CA VAL A 37 23.27 11.29 -13.39
C VAL A 37 24.70 10.81 -13.62
N GLN A 38 25.13 9.78 -12.89
CA GLN A 38 26.46 9.22 -12.95
C GLN A 38 26.43 7.75 -13.37
N GLU A 39 27.48 7.33 -14.09
CA GLU A 39 27.84 5.91 -14.21
C GLU A 39 28.76 5.55 -13.06
N THR A 40 28.56 4.37 -12.49
CA THR A 40 29.41 3.83 -11.42
C THR A 40 30.13 2.60 -11.94
N PHE A 41 31.46 2.64 -11.97
CA PHE A 41 32.29 1.47 -12.22
C PHE A 41 32.86 0.91 -10.91
N GLY A 42 33.45 -0.29 -11.00
CA GLY A 42 34.24 -0.86 -9.91
C GLY A 42 35.28 0.12 -9.38
N ASP A 43 35.71 -0.08 -8.13
CA ASP A 43 36.66 0.79 -7.42
C ASP A 43 36.18 2.23 -7.17
N ASN A 44 34.86 2.45 -7.13
CA ASN A 44 34.26 3.74 -6.74
C ASN A 44 34.60 4.88 -7.72
N VAL A 45 34.70 4.54 -9.01
CA VAL A 45 34.94 5.50 -10.10
C VAL A 45 33.60 5.97 -10.68
N PHE A 46 33.42 7.29 -10.75
CA PHE A 46 32.18 7.92 -11.22
C PHE A 46 32.41 8.76 -12.46
N PHE A 47 31.53 8.60 -13.46
CA PHE A 47 31.52 9.41 -14.67
C PHE A 47 30.17 10.11 -14.82
N TRP A 48 30.18 11.36 -15.26
CA TRP A 48 28.94 12.08 -15.55
C TRP A 48 28.32 11.58 -16.86
N GLU A 49 27.08 11.10 -16.79
CA GLU A 49 26.29 10.61 -17.94
C GLU A 49 25.01 11.42 -18.16
N GLY A 50 24.74 12.42 -17.32
CA GLY A 50 23.59 13.32 -17.45
C GLY A 50 22.27 12.57 -17.38
N VAL A 51 21.41 12.70 -18.40
CA VAL A 51 20.04 12.15 -18.40
C VAL A 51 19.91 10.77 -19.06
N LYS A 52 21.04 10.15 -19.45
CA LYS A 52 21.07 8.86 -20.17
C LYS A 52 20.25 7.77 -19.48
N TRP A 53 20.41 7.61 -18.17
CA TRP A 53 19.68 6.59 -17.41
C TRP A 53 18.18 6.82 -17.37
N PHE A 54 17.74 8.07 -17.23
CA PHE A 54 16.33 8.40 -17.30
C PHE A 54 15.73 8.02 -18.64
N GLN A 55 16.42 8.33 -19.75
CA GLN A 55 15.98 7.94 -21.09
C GLN A 55 15.91 6.42 -21.23
N GLN A 56 16.91 5.68 -20.76
CA GLN A 56 16.93 4.22 -20.85
C GLN A 56 15.80 3.58 -20.02
N VAL A 57 15.57 4.05 -18.79
CA VAL A 57 14.49 3.54 -17.94
C VAL A 57 13.13 3.82 -18.58
N LEU A 58 12.90 5.04 -19.10
CA LEU A 58 11.63 5.41 -19.74
C LEU A 58 11.37 4.70 -21.08
N HIS A 59 12.39 4.17 -21.75
CA HIS A 59 12.22 3.36 -22.97
C HIS A 59 12.30 1.85 -22.71
N SER A 60 12.50 1.44 -21.45
CA SER A 60 12.65 0.03 -21.10
C SER A 60 11.31 -0.68 -21.08
N GLU A 61 11.17 -1.71 -21.91
CA GLU A 61 10.01 -2.61 -21.87
C GLU A 61 9.85 -3.29 -20.51
N ARG A 62 10.96 -3.60 -19.85
CA ARG A 62 10.98 -4.19 -18.50
C ARG A 62 10.36 -3.24 -17.48
N PHE A 63 10.73 -1.96 -17.52
CA PHE A 63 10.17 -0.93 -16.64
C PHE A 63 8.66 -0.78 -16.87
N HIS A 64 8.23 -0.65 -18.13
CA HIS A 64 6.80 -0.54 -18.47
C HIS A 64 6.00 -1.77 -18.03
N ALA A 65 6.53 -2.96 -18.24
CA ALA A 65 5.87 -4.19 -17.81
C ALA A 65 5.73 -4.25 -16.28
N SER A 66 6.78 -3.84 -15.53
CA SER A 66 6.74 -3.79 -14.05
C SER A 66 5.77 -2.72 -13.54
N LEU A 67 5.72 -1.55 -14.19
CA LEU A 67 4.76 -0.48 -13.89
C LEU A 67 3.31 -0.94 -14.14
N LEU A 68 3.04 -1.63 -15.25
CA LEU A 68 1.70 -2.15 -15.55
C LEU A 68 1.28 -3.22 -14.53
N ARG A 69 2.18 -4.13 -14.14
CA ARG A 69 1.93 -5.08 -13.05
C ARG A 69 1.63 -4.35 -11.73
N GLN A 70 2.44 -3.35 -11.38
CA GLN A 70 2.24 -2.58 -10.15
C GLN A 70 0.87 -1.88 -10.13
N LEU A 71 0.50 -1.22 -11.23
CA LEU A 71 -0.80 -0.56 -11.37
C LEU A 71 -1.96 -1.55 -11.32
N ALA A 72 -1.85 -2.69 -12.01
CA ALA A 72 -2.86 -3.74 -11.99
C ALA A 72 -3.03 -4.35 -10.60
N PHE A 73 -1.92 -4.59 -9.90
CA PHE A 73 -1.91 -5.11 -8.53
C PHE A 73 -2.57 -4.12 -7.57
N THR A 74 -2.05 -2.89 -7.47
CA THR A 74 -2.61 -1.86 -6.57
C THR A 74 -4.08 -1.56 -6.88
N GLY A 75 -4.45 -1.48 -8.17
CA GLY A 75 -5.85 -1.29 -8.57
C GLY A 75 -6.75 -2.44 -8.09
N MET A 76 -6.31 -3.69 -8.26
CA MET A 76 -7.04 -4.87 -7.80
C MET A 76 -7.17 -4.92 -6.27
N ILE A 77 -6.08 -4.64 -5.56
CA ILE A 77 -6.06 -4.57 -4.09
C ILE A 77 -7.10 -3.56 -3.59
N LEU A 78 -7.07 -2.32 -4.09
CA LEU A 78 -8.03 -1.30 -3.66
C LEU A 78 -9.48 -1.66 -4.00
N LEU A 79 -9.72 -2.28 -5.15
CA LEU A 79 -11.06 -2.73 -5.56
C LEU A 79 -11.60 -3.85 -4.67
N ILE A 80 -10.74 -4.64 -4.03
CA ILE A 80 -11.13 -5.75 -3.15
C ILE A 80 -11.21 -5.28 -1.69
N GLU A 81 -10.14 -4.70 -1.17
CA GLU A 81 -10.00 -4.37 0.25
C GLU A 81 -10.96 -3.28 0.71
N VAL A 82 -11.26 -2.29 -0.15
CA VAL A 82 -12.14 -1.18 0.25
C VAL A 82 -13.58 -1.66 0.45
N PRO A 83 -14.22 -2.35 -0.51
CA PRO A 83 -15.55 -2.92 -0.29
C PRO A 83 -15.55 -3.97 0.82
N LEU A 84 -14.56 -4.86 0.87
CA LEU A 84 -14.48 -5.90 1.89
C LEU A 84 -14.34 -5.31 3.29
N GLY A 85 -13.46 -4.32 3.46
CA GLY A 85 -13.23 -3.63 4.72
C GLY A 85 -14.47 -2.90 5.22
N ILE A 86 -15.21 -2.23 4.33
CA ILE A 86 -16.51 -1.61 4.66
C ILE A 86 -17.53 -2.68 5.08
N ALA A 87 -17.65 -3.78 4.32
CA ALA A 87 -18.60 -4.85 4.60
C ALA A 87 -18.36 -5.51 5.97
N VAL A 88 -17.09 -5.79 6.30
CA VAL A 88 -16.72 -6.34 7.61
C VAL A 88 -16.97 -5.30 8.71
N ALA A 89 -16.60 -4.03 8.51
CA ALA A 89 -16.84 -2.97 9.49
C ALA A 89 -18.32 -2.74 9.79
N LEU A 90 -19.20 -2.84 8.79
CA LEU A 90 -20.65 -2.76 8.96
C LEU A 90 -21.23 -3.96 9.74
N SER A 91 -20.56 -5.12 9.66
CA SER A 91 -20.96 -6.35 10.34
C SER A 91 -20.48 -6.42 11.79
N MET A 92 -19.54 -5.57 12.18
CA MET A 92 -19.00 -5.53 13.55
C MET A 92 -20.02 -4.93 14.54
N PRO A 93 -20.12 -5.49 15.76
CA PRO A 93 -21.01 -4.94 16.79
C PRO A 93 -20.55 -3.54 17.21
N ARG A 94 -21.50 -2.67 17.60
CA ARG A 94 -21.18 -1.31 18.11
C ARG A 94 -20.97 -1.22 19.62
N LYS A 95 -21.55 -2.17 20.37
CA LYS A 95 -21.55 -2.19 21.83
C LYS A 95 -21.44 -3.65 22.30
N GLY A 96 -20.96 -3.85 23.52
CA GLY A 96 -20.85 -5.16 24.14
C GLY A 96 -19.46 -5.79 24.04
N PRO A 97 -19.27 -6.98 24.64
CA PRO A 97 -17.95 -7.60 24.81
C PRO A 97 -17.32 -8.07 23.49
N TRP A 98 -18.14 -8.37 22.48
CA TRP A 98 -17.68 -8.81 21.16
C TRP A 98 -16.94 -7.72 20.38
N VAL A 99 -17.11 -6.44 20.73
CA VAL A 99 -16.37 -5.33 20.11
C VAL A 99 -14.87 -5.54 20.27
N SER A 100 -14.42 -5.80 21.50
CA SER A 100 -13.00 -6.01 21.79
C SER A 100 -12.45 -7.23 21.06
N VAL A 101 -13.22 -8.32 20.99
CA VAL A 101 -12.81 -9.54 20.27
C VAL A 101 -12.63 -9.25 18.78
N CYS A 102 -13.60 -8.60 18.13
CA CYS A 102 -13.48 -8.24 16.72
C CYS A 102 -12.29 -7.30 16.46
N LEU A 103 -12.10 -6.27 17.30
CA LEU A 103 -10.97 -5.33 17.16
C LEU A 103 -9.62 -6.03 17.32
N VAL A 104 -9.49 -6.95 18.28
CA VAL A 104 -8.25 -7.73 18.47
C VAL A 104 -8.00 -8.61 17.26
N LEU A 105 -9.00 -9.38 16.80
CA LEU A 105 -8.86 -10.25 15.64
C LEU A 105 -8.48 -9.49 14.36
N MET A 106 -9.06 -8.30 14.16
CA MET A 106 -8.70 -7.44 13.03
C MET A 106 -7.30 -6.83 13.20
N ALA A 107 -6.85 -6.53 14.42
CA ALA A 107 -5.51 -5.99 14.63
C ALA A 107 -4.40 -7.04 14.46
N LEU A 108 -4.69 -8.33 14.65
CA LEU A 108 -3.67 -9.39 14.64
C LEU A 108 -2.80 -9.44 13.37
N PRO A 109 -3.35 -9.42 12.13
CA PRO A 109 -2.53 -9.42 10.92
C PRO A 109 -1.53 -8.26 10.88
N LEU A 110 -1.97 -7.05 11.26
CA LEU A 110 -1.16 -5.82 11.22
C LEU A 110 0.04 -5.83 12.18
N LEU A 111 0.07 -6.74 13.15
CA LEU A 111 1.18 -6.89 14.10
C LEU A 111 2.28 -7.81 13.58
N ILE A 112 2.04 -8.53 12.48
CA ILE A 112 2.98 -9.50 11.94
C ILE A 112 4.03 -8.75 11.09
N PRO A 113 5.33 -8.96 11.32
CA PRO A 113 6.37 -8.35 10.49
C PRO A 113 6.25 -8.77 9.02
N TRP A 114 6.50 -7.86 8.08
CA TRP A 114 6.35 -8.12 6.63
C TRP A 114 7.11 -9.36 6.14
N ASN A 115 8.35 -9.56 6.59
CA ASN A 115 9.14 -10.76 6.24
C ASN A 115 8.45 -12.06 6.71
N VAL A 116 7.80 -12.03 7.88
CA VAL A 116 7.11 -13.19 8.44
C VAL A 116 5.85 -13.49 7.64
N VAL A 117 5.12 -12.48 7.18
CA VAL A 117 3.95 -12.69 6.30
C VAL A 117 4.35 -13.37 5.01
N GLY A 118 5.35 -12.85 4.30
CA GLY A 118 5.84 -13.46 3.06
C GLY A 118 6.31 -14.92 3.26
N ALA A 119 7.05 -15.19 4.33
CA ALA A 119 7.55 -16.54 4.64
C ALA A 119 6.42 -17.50 5.02
N MET A 120 5.46 -17.04 5.83
CA MET A 120 4.29 -17.82 6.22
C MET A 120 3.47 -18.21 4.99
N TRP A 121 3.19 -17.25 4.10
CA TRP A 121 2.46 -17.50 2.87
C TRP A 121 3.23 -18.39 1.91
N ASN A 122 4.55 -18.26 1.80
CA ASN A 122 5.37 -19.15 0.98
C ASN A 122 5.17 -20.62 1.37
N ILE A 123 5.27 -20.94 2.67
CA ILE A 123 5.09 -22.32 3.17
C ILE A 123 3.62 -22.75 3.08
N PHE A 124 2.70 -21.88 3.51
CA PHE A 124 1.27 -22.16 3.51
C PHE A 124 0.73 -22.46 2.10
N ALA A 125 1.27 -21.78 1.10
CA ALA A 125 0.89 -21.87 -0.30
C ALA A 125 1.60 -22.99 -1.07
N LEU A 126 2.53 -23.76 -0.49
CA LEU A 126 3.24 -24.82 -1.22
C LEU A 126 2.27 -25.86 -1.81
N PRO A 127 2.40 -26.24 -3.10
CA PRO A 127 1.39 -27.06 -3.80
C PRO A 127 1.14 -28.42 -3.15
N ASP A 128 2.21 -29.12 -2.77
CA ASP A 128 2.15 -30.52 -2.32
C ASP A 128 2.18 -30.67 -0.80
N ILE A 129 2.69 -29.67 -0.07
CA ILE A 129 2.89 -29.76 1.38
C ILE A 129 2.24 -28.62 2.17
N GLY A 130 1.94 -27.50 1.53
CA GLY A 130 1.25 -26.37 2.15
C GLY A 130 -0.23 -26.67 2.33
N LEU A 131 -0.84 -26.13 3.39
CA LEU A 131 -2.25 -26.34 3.69
C LEU A 131 -3.14 -25.78 2.56
N LEU A 132 -2.86 -24.56 2.07
CA LEU A 132 -3.61 -23.98 0.95
C LEU A 132 -3.43 -24.81 -0.33
N GLY A 133 -2.19 -25.14 -0.67
CA GLY A 133 -1.89 -25.89 -1.89
C GLY A 133 -2.54 -27.26 -1.93
N ARG A 134 -2.43 -28.03 -0.83
CA ARG A 134 -3.08 -29.35 -0.72
C ARG A 134 -4.59 -29.28 -0.81
N VAL A 135 -5.21 -28.29 -0.18
CA VAL A 135 -6.67 -28.14 -0.20
C VAL A 135 -7.15 -27.81 -1.61
N VAL A 136 -6.50 -26.87 -2.29
CA VAL A 136 -6.88 -26.46 -3.66
C VAL A 136 -6.65 -27.60 -4.67
N ASN A 137 -5.47 -28.24 -4.64
CA ASN A 137 -5.17 -29.38 -5.50
C ASN A 137 -6.07 -30.59 -5.20
N GLY A 138 -6.42 -30.82 -3.93
CA GLY A 138 -7.34 -31.87 -3.51
C GLY A 138 -8.78 -31.67 -4.00
N MET A 139 -9.17 -30.44 -4.33
CA MET A 139 -10.45 -30.12 -5.00
C MET A 139 -10.40 -30.34 -6.52
N GLY A 140 -9.27 -30.80 -7.07
CA GLY A 140 -9.08 -31.02 -8.51
C GLY A 140 -8.69 -29.76 -9.29
N ILE A 141 -8.33 -28.66 -8.60
CA ILE A 141 -7.84 -27.44 -9.23
C ILE A 141 -6.31 -27.50 -9.26
N ASP A 142 -5.72 -27.59 -10.44
CA ASP A 142 -4.25 -27.54 -10.61
C ASP A 142 -3.71 -26.18 -10.16
N TYR A 143 -3.13 -26.16 -8.96
CA TYR A 143 -2.59 -24.98 -8.32
C TYR A 143 -1.11 -25.18 -8.01
N ASN A 144 -0.27 -24.38 -8.68
CA ASN A 144 1.14 -24.30 -8.37
C ASN A 144 1.69 -22.88 -8.50
N PHE A 145 1.74 -22.14 -7.39
CA PHE A 145 2.25 -20.76 -7.39
C PHE A 145 3.75 -20.64 -7.72
N THR A 146 4.52 -21.73 -7.60
CA THR A 146 5.96 -21.70 -7.89
C THR A 146 6.26 -21.80 -9.39
N GLN A 147 5.32 -22.35 -10.17
CA GLN A 147 5.50 -22.60 -11.61
C GLN A 147 4.49 -21.87 -12.50
N GLN A 148 3.28 -21.62 -12.02
CA GLN A 148 2.19 -21.04 -12.81
C GLN A 148 2.01 -19.53 -12.51
N PRO A 149 2.06 -18.66 -13.54
CA PRO A 149 1.87 -17.21 -13.39
C PRO A 149 0.57 -16.82 -12.66
N VAL A 150 -0.56 -17.44 -13.04
CA VAL A 150 -1.87 -17.10 -12.46
C VAL A 150 -1.92 -17.45 -10.98
N SER A 151 -1.43 -18.64 -10.61
CA SER A 151 -1.37 -19.09 -9.22
C SER A 151 -0.48 -18.18 -8.37
N ALA A 152 0.70 -17.77 -8.87
CA ALA A 152 1.57 -16.82 -8.18
C ALA A 152 0.92 -15.46 -7.95
N TRP A 153 0.24 -14.93 -8.98
CA TRP A 153 -0.45 -13.65 -8.90
C TRP A 153 -1.60 -13.71 -7.89
N MET A 154 -2.45 -14.73 -7.97
CA MET A 154 -3.57 -14.93 -7.06
C MET A 154 -3.10 -15.09 -5.61
N THR A 155 -2.07 -15.89 -5.36
CA THR A 155 -1.51 -16.05 -4.01
C THR A 155 -0.97 -14.74 -3.46
N THR A 156 -0.30 -13.94 -4.29
CA THR A 156 0.21 -12.61 -3.88
C THR A 156 -0.94 -11.65 -3.54
N VAL A 157 -2.01 -11.63 -4.34
CA VAL A 157 -3.20 -10.80 -4.10
C VAL A 157 -3.93 -11.22 -2.83
N ILE A 158 -4.17 -12.53 -2.64
CA ILE A 158 -4.88 -13.04 -1.46
C ILE A 158 -4.07 -12.77 -0.19
N MET A 159 -2.74 -12.91 -0.26
CA MET A 159 -1.84 -12.58 0.84
C MET A 159 -1.99 -11.12 1.28
N ASP A 160 -1.88 -10.18 0.34
CA ASP A 160 -1.98 -8.75 0.65
C ASP A 160 -3.37 -8.39 1.17
N VAL A 161 -4.43 -8.85 0.51
CA VAL A 161 -5.82 -8.65 0.96
C VAL A 161 -6.02 -9.17 2.39
N TRP A 162 -5.51 -10.36 2.72
CA TRP A 162 -5.60 -10.90 4.07
C TRP A 162 -4.83 -10.05 5.09
N HIS A 163 -3.65 -9.56 4.73
CA HIS A 163 -2.80 -8.81 5.64
C HIS A 163 -3.35 -7.41 5.93
N TRP A 164 -3.85 -6.71 4.91
CA TRP A 164 -4.11 -5.27 4.98
C TRP A 164 -5.58 -4.86 5.02
N THR A 165 -6.53 -5.76 4.69
CA THR A 165 -7.98 -5.46 4.82
C THR A 165 -8.32 -4.95 6.23
N SER A 166 -7.66 -5.49 7.25
CA SER A 166 -7.80 -5.06 8.64
C SER A 166 -7.64 -3.56 8.86
N LEU A 167 -6.71 -2.91 8.16
CA LEU A 167 -6.52 -1.45 8.29
C LEU A 167 -7.78 -0.71 7.83
N VAL A 168 -8.35 -1.11 6.69
CA VAL A 168 -9.59 -0.53 6.15
C VAL A 168 -10.76 -0.78 7.10
N VAL A 169 -10.87 -2.00 7.65
CA VAL A 169 -11.91 -2.36 8.63
C VAL A 169 -11.85 -1.46 9.84
N LEU A 170 -10.67 -1.33 10.47
CA LEU A 170 -10.50 -0.55 11.70
C LEU A 170 -10.80 0.93 11.49
N LEU A 171 -10.33 1.51 10.36
CA LEU A 171 -10.63 2.89 10.01
C LEU A 171 -12.13 3.08 9.73
N ALA A 172 -12.72 2.26 8.87
CA ALA A 172 -14.15 2.34 8.55
C ALA A 172 -15.02 2.14 9.81
N TYR A 173 -14.66 1.21 10.69
CA TYR A 173 -15.35 0.97 11.95
C TYR A 173 -15.30 2.18 12.88
N ALA A 174 -14.12 2.78 13.08
CA ALA A 174 -13.97 4.01 13.86
C ALA A 174 -14.82 5.15 13.27
N GLY A 175 -14.84 5.28 11.94
CA GLY A 175 -15.70 6.23 11.24
C GLY A 175 -17.19 5.97 11.49
N LEU A 176 -17.64 4.73 11.41
CA LEU A 176 -19.04 4.33 11.67
C LEU A 176 -19.46 4.62 13.12
N CYS A 177 -18.56 4.37 14.10
CA CYS A 177 -18.81 4.64 15.51
C CYS A 177 -18.89 6.14 15.84
N SER A 178 -18.28 6.99 15.02
CA SER A 178 -18.34 8.45 15.19
C SER A 178 -19.69 9.07 14.76
N ILE A 179 -20.54 8.32 14.04
CA ILE A 179 -21.83 8.81 13.55
C ILE A 179 -22.83 8.83 14.72
N PRO A 180 -23.42 10.00 15.06
CA PRO A 180 -24.39 10.09 16.15
C PRO A 180 -25.62 9.20 15.95
N ASP A 181 -26.09 8.57 17.03
CA ASP A 181 -27.26 7.67 17.03
C ASP A 181 -28.55 8.36 16.50
N ALA A 182 -28.65 9.69 16.63
CA ALA A 182 -29.77 10.49 16.13
C ALA A 182 -30.03 10.31 14.62
N TYR A 183 -28.98 10.14 13.81
CA TYR A 183 -29.15 9.87 12.37
C TYR A 183 -29.83 8.53 12.11
N TYR A 184 -29.48 7.50 12.88
CA TYR A 184 -30.09 6.17 12.77
C TYR A 184 -31.52 6.16 13.31
N GLN A 185 -31.80 6.93 14.35
CA GLN A 185 -33.15 7.08 14.88
C GLN A 185 -34.07 7.78 13.89
N ALA A 186 -33.63 8.89 13.29
CA ALA A 186 -34.37 9.59 12.24
C ALA A 186 -34.69 8.67 11.05
N ALA A 187 -33.68 7.94 10.56
CA ALA A 187 -33.87 6.99 9.46
C ALA A 187 -34.89 5.87 9.77
N ARG A 188 -34.96 5.42 11.04
CA ARG A 188 -35.96 4.43 11.48
C ARG A 188 -37.37 4.99 11.52
N ILE A 189 -37.52 6.27 11.87
CA ILE A 189 -38.82 6.97 11.83
C ILE A 189 -39.28 7.12 10.38
N ASP A 190 -38.37 7.43 9.47
CA ASP A 190 -38.63 7.56 8.03
C ASP A 190 -38.82 6.22 7.31
N GLY A 191 -38.74 5.08 8.02
CA GLY A 191 -38.88 3.75 7.44
C GLY A 191 -37.78 3.39 6.44
N ALA A 192 -36.60 4.02 6.53
CA ALA A 192 -35.52 3.82 5.58
C ALA A 192 -34.95 2.39 5.64
N SER A 193 -34.72 1.80 4.47
CA SER A 193 -34.09 0.48 4.36
C SER A 193 -32.60 0.53 4.74
N ALA A 194 -32.01 -0.63 5.08
CA ALA A 194 -30.58 -0.70 5.42
C ALA A 194 -29.67 -0.17 4.29
N TRP A 195 -30.03 -0.40 3.04
CA TRP A 195 -29.31 0.16 1.89
C TRP A 195 -29.43 1.68 1.80
N ALA A 196 -30.60 2.25 2.10
CA ALA A 196 -30.77 3.71 2.15
C ALA A 196 -29.93 4.32 3.29
N VAL A 197 -29.91 3.70 4.47
CA VAL A 197 -29.05 4.11 5.59
C VAL A 197 -27.57 4.06 5.19
N PHE A 198 -27.15 2.99 4.52
CA PHE A 198 -25.78 2.87 4.03
C PHE A 198 -25.43 3.98 3.03
N ARG A 199 -26.24 4.12 1.97
CA ARG A 199 -25.95 5.03 0.85
C ARG A 199 -26.05 6.52 1.20
N TYR A 200 -26.97 6.89 2.08
CA TYR A 200 -27.29 8.30 2.38
C TYR A 200 -26.78 8.78 3.74
N ILE A 201 -26.47 7.89 4.68
CA ILE A 201 -25.99 8.29 6.02
C ILE A 201 -24.56 7.79 6.24
N GLN A 202 -24.32 6.48 6.14
CA GLN A 202 -23.02 5.90 6.49
C GLN A 202 -21.93 6.29 5.48
N LEU A 203 -22.13 5.99 4.19
CA LEU A 203 -21.12 6.21 3.16
C LEU A 203 -20.70 7.69 3.03
N PRO A 204 -21.61 8.69 3.03
CA PRO A 204 -21.20 10.10 2.99
C PRO A 204 -20.38 10.52 4.21
N LYS A 205 -20.74 10.05 5.41
CA LYS A 205 -20.01 10.35 6.64
C LYS A 205 -18.68 9.60 6.76
N LEU A 206 -18.55 8.46 6.07
CA LEU A 206 -17.30 7.70 5.98
C LEU A 206 -16.31 8.27 4.95
N LYS A 207 -16.75 9.13 4.02
CA LYS A 207 -15.93 9.65 2.91
C LYS A 207 -14.54 10.11 3.34
N ARG A 208 -14.43 10.91 4.41
CA ARG A 208 -13.15 11.44 4.91
C ARG A 208 -12.22 10.33 5.42
N VAL A 209 -12.77 9.39 6.19
CA VAL A 209 -12.01 8.27 6.75
C VAL A 209 -11.57 7.31 5.65
N LEU A 210 -12.46 7.02 4.69
CA LEU A 210 -12.15 6.19 3.53
C LEU A 210 -11.14 6.86 2.60
N THR A 211 -11.16 8.19 2.45
CA THR A 211 -10.13 8.93 1.69
C THR A 211 -8.74 8.66 2.25
N ILE A 212 -8.59 8.76 3.58
CA ILE A 212 -7.34 8.46 4.26
C ILE A 212 -6.97 6.98 4.11
N ALA A 213 -7.93 6.07 4.32
CA ALA A 213 -7.71 4.64 4.21
C ALA A 213 -7.23 4.24 2.80
N ILE A 214 -7.89 4.74 1.74
CA ILE A 214 -7.52 4.43 0.36
C ILE A 214 -6.17 5.04 0.00
N LEU A 215 -5.87 6.27 0.45
CA LEU A 215 -4.56 6.89 0.19
C LEU A 215 -3.43 6.06 0.84
N LEU A 216 -3.59 5.67 2.11
CA LEU A 216 -2.60 4.86 2.82
C LEU A 216 -2.43 3.49 2.14
N ARG A 217 -3.52 2.83 1.75
CA ARG A 217 -3.47 1.55 1.04
C ARG A 217 -2.90 1.65 -0.36
N PHE A 218 -3.18 2.73 -1.06
CA PHE A 218 -2.55 3.02 -2.35
C PHE A 218 -1.03 3.12 -2.18
N MET A 219 -0.56 3.95 -1.24
CA MET A 219 0.88 4.16 -1.02
C MET A 219 1.58 2.85 -0.66
N ASP A 220 1.02 2.11 0.29
CA ASP A 220 1.62 0.88 0.79
C ASP A 220 1.63 -0.24 -0.27
N SER A 221 0.50 -0.50 -0.94
CA SER A 221 0.44 -1.50 -2.02
C SER A 221 1.26 -1.10 -3.24
N PHE A 222 1.34 0.19 -3.58
CA PHE A 222 2.11 0.66 -4.74
C PHE A 222 3.62 0.62 -4.51
N MET A 223 4.05 0.64 -3.25
CA MET A 223 5.44 0.55 -2.81
C MET A 223 5.81 -0.84 -2.24
N ILE A 224 4.93 -1.83 -2.38
CA ILE A 224 5.09 -3.17 -1.83
C ILE A 224 6.39 -3.82 -2.34
N TYR A 225 7.20 -4.39 -1.43
CA TYR A 225 8.46 -5.05 -1.79
C TYR A 225 8.62 -6.36 -1.04
N THR A 226 8.62 -6.28 0.29
CA THR A 226 9.10 -7.34 1.17
C THR A 226 8.30 -8.62 1.02
N GLU A 227 6.98 -8.53 1.04
CA GLU A 227 6.12 -9.72 1.05
C GLU A 227 6.17 -10.47 -0.28
N PRO A 228 6.01 -9.82 -1.45
CA PRO A 228 6.13 -10.51 -2.73
C PRO A 228 7.56 -10.99 -3.01
N PHE A 229 8.59 -10.25 -2.53
CA PHE A 229 9.97 -10.70 -2.65
C PHE A 229 10.21 -12.00 -1.88
N VAL A 230 9.74 -12.09 -0.63
CA VAL A 230 9.88 -13.31 0.19
C VAL A 230 8.98 -14.44 -0.33
N LEU A 231 7.78 -14.12 -0.82
CA LEU A 231 6.84 -15.11 -1.33
C LEU A 231 7.32 -15.76 -2.64
N THR A 232 7.67 -14.95 -3.65
CA THR A 232 7.94 -15.45 -5.02
C THR A 232 9.28 -15.00 -5.59
N GLY A 233 9.96 -14.00 -5.00
CA GLY A 233 11.14 -13.36 -5.61
C GLY A 233 10.86 -12.64 -6.94
N GLY A 234 9.59 -12.43 -7.27
CA GLY A 234 9.12 -11.88 -8.55
C GLY A 234 8.75 -12.91 -9.62
N GLY A 235 8.80 -14.21 -9.29
CA GLY A 235 8.48 -15.32 -10.20
C GLY A 235 7.01 -15.79 -10.20
N PRO A 236 6.71 -16.87 -10.94
CA PRO A 236 7.55 -17.51 -11.96
C PRO A 236 7.77 -16.57 -13.16
N GLY A 237 8.96 -16.66 -13.78
CA GLY A 237 9.41 -15.67 -14.76
C GLY A 237 9.48 -14.28 -14.13
N ASN A 238 8.74 -13.32 -14.71
CA ASN A 238 8.63 -11.94 -14.19
C ASN A 238 7.21 -11.59 -13.72
N THR A 239 6.37 -12.60 -13.47
CA THR A 239 4.92 -12.41 -13.26
C THR A 239 4.61 -11.53 -12.05
N THR A 240 5.37 -11.66 -10.97
CA THR A 240 5.20 -10.87 -9.74
C THR A 240 6.36 -9.90 -9.52
N THR A 241 7.13 -9.60 -10.58
CA THR A 241 8.22 -8.62 -10.52
C THR A 241 7.64 -7.21 -10.58
N PHE A 242 7.39 -6.66 -9.40
CA PHE A 242 6.96 -5.28 -9.15
C PHE A 242 8.10 -4.28 -9.32
N LEU A 243 7.77 -2.99 -9.42
CA LEU A 243 8.77 -1.91 -9.59
C LEU A 243 9.82 -1.92 -8.49
N SER A 244 9.41 -2.15 -7.25
CA SER A 244 10.30 -2.22 -6.09
C SER A 244 11.29 -3.39 -6.16
N ILE A 245 10.81 -4.58 -6.53
CA ILE A 245 11.65 -5.78 -6.70
C ILE A 245 12.64 -5.56 -7.84
N ASP A 246 12.17 -4.97 -8.93
CA ASP A 246 12.98 -4.70 -10.09
C ASP A 246 14.09 -3.68 -9.78
N LEU A 247 13.74 -2.61 -9.07
CA LEU A 247 14.67 -1.61 -8.58
C LEU A 247 15.75 -2.24 -7.67
N VAL A 248 15.35 -3.08 -6.72
CA VAL A 248 16.30 -3.73 -5.81
C VAL A 248 17.21 -4.72 -6.54
N LYS A 249 16.69 -5.44 -7.56
CA LYS A 249 17.51 -6.32 -8.40
C LYS A 249 18.61 -5.53 -9.12
N ILE A 250 18.30 -4.34 -9.65
CA ILE A 250 19.29 -3.47 -10.31
C ILE A 250 20.28 -2.92 -9.27
N ALA A 251 19.78 -2.34 -8.18
CA ALA A 251 20.61 -1.66 -7.18
C ALA A 251 21.52 -2.60 -6.40
N LEU A 252 20.98 -3.71 -5.89
CA LEU A 252 21.66 -4.60 -4.94
C LEU A 252 22.07 -5.94 -5.54
N GLY A 253 21.40 -6.38 -6.62
CA GLY A 253 21.75 -7.61 -7.32
C GLY A 253 22.82 -7.38 -8.38
N GLN A 254 22.66 -6.33 -9.19
CA GLN A 254 23.56 -5.98 -10.30
C GLN A 254 24.61 -4.94 -9.91
N PHE A 255 24.42 -4.23 -8.79
CA PHE A 255 25.26 -3.11 -8.34
C PHE A 255 25.30 -1.93 -9.32
N ASP A 256 24.28 -1.82 -10.18
CA ASP A 256 24.14 -0.75 -11.17
C ASP A 256 23.47 0.48 -10.52
N LEU A 257 24.27 1.25 -9.76
CA LEU A 257 23.76 2.35 -8.94
C LEU A 257 23.18 3.51 -9.76
N GLY A 258 23.75 3.82 -10.92
CA GLY A 258 23.27 4.90 -11.80
C GLY A 258 21.86 4.64 -12.34
N PRO A 259 21.66 3.53 -13.07
CA PRO A 259 20.35 3.10 -13.55
C PRO A 259 19.32 2.95 -12.42
N ALA A 260 19.71 2.33 -11.29
CA ALA A 260 18.82 2.16 -10.14
C ALA A 260 18.39 3.51 -9.56
N ALA A 261 19.32 4.44 -9.40
CA ALA A 261 19.03 5.76 -8.86
C ALA A 261 18.06 6.53 -9.77
N ALA A 262 18.28 6.53 -11.09
CA ALA A 262 17.34 7.14 -12.04
C ALA A 262 15.95 6.49 -11.99
N MET A 263 15.89 5.16 -11.96
CA MET A 263 14.63 4.42 -11.80
C MET A 263 13.91 4.76 -10.50
N SER A 264 14.64 4.87 -9.39
CA SER A 264 14.05 5.21 -8.08
C SER A 264 13.44 6.62 -8.07
N LEU A 265 14.05 7.59 -8.75
CA LEU A 265 13.51 8.94 -8.87
C LEU A 265 12.28 8.98 -9.76
N ILE A 266 12.29 8.28 -10.90
CA ILE A 266 11.11 8.14 -11.76
C ILE A 266 9.96 7.51 -10.97
N TYR A 267 10.24 6.41 -10.26
CA TYR A 267 9.25 5.72 -9.44
C TYR A 267 8.71 6.62 -8.32
N PHE A 268 9.58 7.35 -7.61
CA PHE A 268 9.19 8.32 -6.59
C PHE A 268 8.29 9.43 -7.16
N LEU A 269 8.63 9.99 -8.33
CA LEU A 269 7.83 11.01 -8.99
C LEU A 269 6.46 10.47 -9.43
N ILE A 270 6.39 9.22 -9.89
CA ILE A 270 5.11 8.56 -10.22
C ILE A 270 4.26 8.43 -8.95
N VAL A 271 4.83 7.95 -7.83
CA VAL A 271 4.12 7.85 -6.55
C VAL A 271 3.59 9.20 -6.11
N LEU A 272 4.44 10.24 -6.13
CA LEU A 272 4.04 11.60 -5.77
C LEU A 272 2.91 12.13 -6.66
N LEU A 273 3.03 11.94 -7.97
CA LEU A 273 2.01 12.38 -8.93
C LEU A 273 0.67 11.72 -8.66
N VAL A 274 0.66 10.39 -8.50
CA VAL A 274 -0.59 9.65 -8.25
C VAL A 274 -1.19 10.04 -6.90
N CYS A 275 -0.38 10.16 -5.84
CA CYS A 275 -0.85 10.63 -4.54
C CYS A 275 -1.44 12.05 -4.61
N TRP A 276 -0.78 12.96 -5.32
CA TRP A 276 -1.25 14.33 -5.50
C TRP A 276 -2.57 14.40 -6.27
N VAL A 277 -2.69 13.66 -7.38
CA VAL A 277 -3.94 13.55 -8.16
C VAL A 277 -5.05 12.97 -7.28
N PHE A 278 -4.78 11.87 -6.58
CA PHE A 278 -5.74 11.20 -5.72
C PHE A 278 -6.25 12.11 -4.61
N TYR A 279 -5.34 12.76 -3.87
CA TYR A 279 -5.67 13.73 -2.83
C TYR A 279 -6.51 14.88 -3.38
N THR A 280 -6.10 15.47 -4.51
CA THR A 280 -6.80 16.61 -5.13
C THR A 280 -8.22 16.23 -5.55
N LEU A 281 -8.40 15.07 -6.20
CA LEU A 281 -9.71 14.63 -6.67
C LEU A 281 -10.69 14.32 -5.52
N MET A 282 -10.21 13.74 -4.42
CA MET A 282 -11.06 13.40 -3.29
C MET A 282 -11.45 14.61 -2.44
N MET A 283 -10.51 15.54 -2.25
CA MET A 283 -10.71 16.74 -1.42
C MET A 283 -11.46 17.86 -2.15
N ARG A 284 -11.43 17.90 -3.49
CA ARG A 284 -12.15 18.92 -4.29
C ARG A 284 -13.65 18.99 -4.02
N ASN A 285 -14.25 17.88 -3.59
CA ASN A 285 -15.68 17.79 -3.25
C ASN A 285 -15.96 18.13 -1.78
N GLU A 286 -15.01 18.74 -1.05
CA GLU A 286 -15.17 19.19 0.34
C GLU A 286 -15.27 20.72 0.47
N ASP A 287 -14.78 21.47 -0.52
CA ASP A 287 -14.85 22.94 -0.54
C ASP A 287 -16.20 23.47 -1.10
N GLN A 288 -17.20 22.60 -1.27
CA GLN A 288 -18.58 22.90 -1.70
C GLN A 288 -19.58 22.43 -0.66
#